data_AF-A0A966WHS6-F1
#
_entry.id   AF-A0A966WHS6-F1
#
_cell.length_a   1.000
_cell.length_b   1.000
_cell.length_c   1.000
_cell.angle_alpha   90.00
_cell.angle_beta   90.00
_cell.angle_gamma   90.00
#
_symmetry.space_group_name_H-M   'P 1'
#
loop_
_entity.id
_entity.type
_entity.pdbx_description
1 polymer ?
#
loop_
_entity_poly.entity_id
_entity_poly.type
_entity_poly.pdbx_seq_one_letter_code
_entity_poly.pdbx_strand_id
1 'polypeptide(L)' 'RDQWGISYWDAAVIEAARELGCDEILSEDLSEGQNYRGIRIRNPFR' A
#
# COMPACT_ATOMS: atom_id res chain seq x y z
N ARG A 1 -6.27 3.92 -17.22
CA ARG A 1 -7.13 3.97 -16.02
C ARG A 1 -6.32 3.39 -14.89
N ASP A 2 -6.10 4.16 -13.85
CA ASP A 2 -5.26 3.75 -12.72
C ASP A 2 -6.08 2.72 -11.93
N GLN A 3 -5.52 1.52 -11.74
CA GLN A 3 -6.26 0.33 -11.29
C GLN A 3 -6.91 0.52 -9.91
N TRP A 4 -6.35 1.41 -9.09
CA TRP A 4 -6.79 1.67 -7.72
C TRP A 4 -6.99 3.15 -7.37
N GLY A 5 -6.84 4.06 -8.33
CA GLY A 5 -7.05 5.50 -8.09
C GLY A 5 -6.12 6.13 -7.05
N ILE A 6 -4.95 5.54 -6.80
CA ILE A 6 -3.92 6.05 -5.89
C ILE A 6 -2.96 6.99 -6.63
N SER A 7 -2.27 7.86 -5.88
CA SER A 7 -1.26 8.72 -6.47
C SER A 7 -0.06 7.91 -6.97
N TYR A 8 0.73 8.49 -7.88
CA TYR A 8 1.99 7.89 -8.32
C TYR A 8 2.93 7.58 -7.13
N TRP A 9 2.98 8.46 -6.13
CA TRP A 9 3.86 8.31 -4.98
C TRP A 9 3.44 7.15 -4.09
N ASP A 10 2.14 6.97 -3.87
CA ASP A 10 1.61 5.81 -3.15
C ASP A 10 1.95 4.51 -3.88
N ALA A 11 1.78 4.50 -5.21
CA ALA A 11 2.14 3.35 -6.02
C ALA A 11 3.65 3.03 -5.95
N ALA A 12 4.52 4.04 -5.93
CA ALA A 12 5.96 3.86 -5.79
C ALA A 12 6.35 3.25 -4.43
N VAL A 13 5.71 3.69 -3.34
CA VAL A 13 5.93 3.12 -2.00
C VAL A 13 5.46 1.65 -1.95
N ILE A 14 4.29 1.35 -2.51
CA ILE A 14 3.75 -0.02 -2.59
C ILE A 14 4.69 -0.95 -3.36
N GLU A 15 5.17 -0.54 -4.53
CA GLU A 15 6.08 -1.37 -5.32
C GLU A 15 7.45 -1.51 -4.66
N ALA A 16 7.97 -0.49 -3.99
CA ALA A 16 9.20 -0.61 -3.21
C ALA A 16 9.07 -1.63 -2.07
N ALA A 17 7.95 -1.62 -1.33
CA ALA A 17 7.68 -2.62 -0.30
C ALA A 17 7.61 -4.03 -0.88
N ARG A 18 6.99 -4.18 -2.06
CA ARG A 18 6.90 -5.47 -2.77
C ARG A 18 8.26 -5.97 -3.23
N GLU A 19 9.09 -5.12 -3.82
CA GLU A 19 10.46 -5.48 -4.24
C GLU A 19 11.36 -5.85 -3.05
N LEU A 20 11.13 -5.24 -1.89
CA LEU A 20 11.84 -5.57 -0.65
C LEU A 20 11.29 -6.82 0.06
N GLY A 21 10.22 -7.43 -0.46
CA GLY A 21 9.61 -8.63 0.12
C GLY A 21 8.81 -8.37 1.40
N CYS A 22 8.32 -7.15 1.60
CA CYS A 22 7.38 -6.85 2.67
C CYS A 22 5.98 -7.38 2.33
N ASP A 23 5.22 -7.77 3.34
CA ASP A 23 3.83 -8.23 3.18
C ASP A 23 2.80 -7.17 3.61
N GLU A 24 3.25 -6.10 4.27
CA GLU A 24 2.40 -5.08 4.88
C GLU A 24 3.06 -3.69 4.87
N ILE A 25 2.24 -2.65 4.67
CA ILE A 25 2.59 -1.24 4.85
C ILE A 25 1.72 -0.66 5.96
N LEU A 26 2.36 0.04 6.89
CA LEU A 26 1.66 0.85 7.88
C LEU A 26 1.38 2.24 7.29
N SER A 27 0.10 2.62 7.22
CA SER A 27 -0.31 3.91 6.68
C SER A 27 -1.64 4.36 7.29
N GLU A 28 -1.72 5.64 7.63
CA GLU A 28 -2.98 6.28 8.05
C GLU A 28 -3.82 6.79 6.87
N ASP A 29 -3.16 7.12 5.76
CA ASP A 29 -3.77 7.74 4.58
C ASP A 29 -4.29 6.72 3.57
N LEU A 30 -3.61 5.57 3.46
CA LEU A 30 -4.04 4.50 2.57
C LEU A 30 -5.21 3.72 3.18
N SER A 31 -6.08 3.21 2.31
CA SER A 31 -7.26 2.47 2.73
C SER A 31 -6.88 1.20 3.52
N GLU A 32 -7.19 1.21 4.82
CA GLU A 32 -6.97 0.07 5.71
C GLU A 32 -7.64 -1.21 5.17
N GLY A 33 -6.93 -2.33 5.21
CA GLY A 33 -7.42 -3.62 4.72
C GLY A 33 -7.36 -3.79 3.21
N GLN A 34 -7.01 -2.74 2.45
CA GLN A 34 -6.74 -2.85 1.02
C GLN A 34 -5.50 -3.72 0.79
N ASN A 35 -5.57 -4.57 -0.24
CA ASN A 35 -4.45 -5.36 -0.69
C ASN A 35 -3.99 -4.86 -2.07
N TYR A 36 -2.72 -4.51 -2.18
CA TYR A 36 -2.07 -4.09 -3.41
C TYR A 36 -1.02 -5.14 -3.81
N ARG A 37 -1.38 -6.04 -4.73
CA ARG A 37 -0.46 -7.07 -5.26
C ARG A 37 0.25 -7.89 -4.16
N GLY A 38 -0.46 -8.21 -3.09
CA GLY A 38 0.07 -8.95 -1.94
C GLY A 38 0.36 -8.07 -0.73
N ILE A 39 0.57 -6.76 -0.91
CA ILE A 39 0.85 -5.81 0.16
C ILE A 39 -0.43 -5.41 0.87
N ARG A 40 -0.55 -5.71 2.15
CA ARG A 40 -1.68 -5.29 2.99
C ARG A 40 -1.44 -3.91 3.58
N ILE A 41 -2.47 -3.08 3.64
CA ILE A 41 -2.41 -1.81 4.36
C ILE A 41 -2.99 -2.00 5.77
N ARG A 42 -2.23 -1.54 6.77
CA ARG A 42 -2.67 -1.46 8.17
C ARG A 42 -2.54 -0.04 8.69
N ASN A 43 -3.58 0.44 9.36
CA ASN A 43 -3.50 1.71 10.07
C ASN A 43 -2.98 1.46 11.49
N PRO A 44 -1.82 2.02 11.90
CA PRO A 44 -1.22 1.74 13.21
C PRO A 44 -1.91 2.47 14.38
N PHE A 45 -2.86 3.36 14.11
CA PHE A 45 -3.57 4.15 15.12
C PHE A 45 -4.98 3.62 15.41
N ARG A 46 -5.30 2.42 14.92
CA ARG A 46 -6.58 1.73 15.10
C ARG A 46 -6.40 0.39 15.81
#